data_AF-A0A9R1GG20-F1
#
_entry.id   AF-A0A9R1GG20-F1
#
_cell.length_a   1.000
_cell.length_b   1.000
_cell.length_c   1.000
_cell.angle_alpha   90.00
_cell.angle_beta   90.00
_cell.angle_gamma   90.00
#
_symmetry.space_group_name_H-M   'P 1'
#
loop_
_entity.id
_entity.type
_entity.pdbx_description
1 polymer ?
#
loop_
_entity_poly.entity_id
_entity_poly.type
_entity_poly.pdbx_seq_one_letter_code
_entity_poly.pdbx_strand_id
1 'polypeptide(L)'
;MAGSETTALQVPVAFKDADDGTIPVRPPTEYAAAVASLPLNPTSKLKLRCYQGVWVLEDWVPGIISMQRSFSTRPGDVVLASFPKCGTTWLKALIFATMARAAYPLASPAHPLRRLNPHDCVILVDRLFAVGREAVLDKLPSPRLMCTHMPLSVLPPSISRGPDCKIVYICR
;
A
#
# COMPACT_ATOMS: atom_id res chain seq x y z
N MET A 1 29.45 -30.79 5.02
CA MET A 1 28.46 -30.68 3.93
C MET A 1 27.40 -29.68 4.38
N ALA A 2 27.61 -28.39 4.11
CA ALA A 2 26.61 -27.37 4.41
C ALA A 2 25.50 -27.49 3.36
N GLY A 3 24.28 -27.80 3.80
CA GLY A 3 23.12 -27.82 2.93
C GLY A 3 22.88 -26.42 2.39
N SER A 4 22.89 -26.26 1.06
CA SER A 4 22.44 -25.02 0.45
C SER A 4 20.93 -24.93 0.68
N GLU A 5 20.51 -24.13 1.66
CA GLU A 5 19.16 -23.59 1.67
C GLU A 5 19.00 -22.80 0.37
N THR A 6 18.18 -23.30 -0.54
CA THR A 6 17.75 -22.55 -1.73
C THR A 6 17.04 -21.30 -1.21
N THR A 7 17.73 -20.17 -1.15
CA THR A 7 17.12 -18.90 -0.77
C THR A 7 16.05 -18.62 -1.80
N ALA A 8 14.79 -18.85 -1.45
CA ALA A 8 13.66 -18.55 -2.32
C ALA A 8 13.81 -17.10 -2.78
N LEU A 9 13.77 -16.85 -4.08
CA LEU A 9 13.89 -15.51 -4.65
C LEU A 9 12.86 -14.61 -3.96
N GLN A 10 13.34 -13.69 -3.13
CA GLN A 10 12.52 -12.70 -2.44
C GLN A 10 12.03 -11.67 -3.44
N VAL A 11 10.95 -12.00 -4.14
CA VAL A 11 10.29 -11.14 -5.13
C VAL A 11 8.87 -10.79 -4.68
N PRO A 12 8.38 -9.58 -5.01
CA PRO A 12 6.98 -9.28 -4.81
C PRO A 12 6.13 -10.10 -5.78
N VAL A 13 5.00 -10.59 -5.29
CA VAL A 13 3.94 -11.20 -6.09
C VAL A 13 2.87 -10.16 -6.40
N ALA A 14 2.13 -10.33 -7.50
CA ALA A 14 1.01 -9.44 -7.78
C ALA A 14 -0.06 -9.62 -6.70
N PHE A 15 -0.51 -8.50 -6.11
CA PHE A 15 -1.44 -8.52 -4.98
C PHE A 15 -2.68 -9.37 -5.25
N LYS A 16 -3.30 -9.23 -6.42
CA LYS A 16 -4.50 -9.98 -6.81
C LYS A 16 -4.29 -11.49 -6.94
N ASP A 17 -3.06 -11.93 -7.18
CA ASP A 17 -2.75 -13.37 -7.22
C ASP A 17 -2.53 -13.95 -5.82
N ALA A 18 -2.16 -13.10 -4.85
CA ALA A 18 -1.92 -13.51 -3.47
C ALA A 18 -3.18 -13.38 -2.58
N ASP A 19 -4.13 -12.53 -2.98
CA ASP A 19 -5.40 -12.35 -2.29
C ASP A 19 -6.43 -13.39 -2.75
N ASP A 20 -6.56 -14.46 -1.98
CA ASP A 20 -7.54 -15.54 -2.19
C ASP A 20 -8.99 -15.15 -1.83
N GLY A 21 -9.22 -13.93 -1.34
CA GLY A 21 -10.55 -13.44 -0.95
C GLY A 21 -11.12 -14.08 0.33
N THR A 22 -10.36 -14.93 1.01
CA THR A 22 -10.82 -15.63 2.22
C THR A 22 -10.72 -14.78 3.49
N ILE A 23 -9.92 -13.71 3.46
CA ILE A 23 -9.74 -12.82 4.61
C ILE A 23 -10.99 -11.95 4.79
N PRO A 24 -11.64 -12.01 5.96
CA PRO A 24 -12.84 -11.23 6.22
C PRO A 24 -12.53 -9.73 6.28
N VAL A 25 -13.48 -8.94 5.81
CA VAL A 25 -13.44 -7.47 5.86
C VAL A 25 -13.83 -7.01 7.27
N ARG A 26 -13.02 -6.17 7.90
CA ARG A 26 -13.24 -5.62 9.25
C ARG A 26 -13.02 -4.11 9.25
N PRO A 27 -14.01 -3.32 8.81
CA PRO A 27 -13.85 -1.86 8.74
C PRO A 27 -13.53 -1.27 10.12
N PRO A 28 -12.60 -0.30 10.22
CA PRO A 28 -12.13 0.25 11.49
C PRO A 28 -13.13 1.26 12.09
N THR A 29 -14.32 0.79 12.46
CA THR A 29 -15.43 1.62 12.92
C THR A 29 -15.22 2.21 14.32
N GLU A 30 -14.27 1.69 15.09
CA GLU A 30 -13.92 2.17 16.43
C GLU A 30 -13.46 3.64 16.45
N TYR A 31 -13.02 4.17 15.31
CA TYR A 31 -12.57 5.56 15.18
C TYR A 31 -13.67 6.57 14.83
N ALA A 32 -14.91 6.13 14.62
CA ALA A 32 -15.99 6.99 14.11
C ALA A 32 -16.21 8.26 14.93
N ALA A 33 -16.20 8.16 16.27
CA ALA A 33 -16.37 9.32 17.15
C ALA A 33 -15.22 10.34 17.01
N ALA A 34 -13.98 9.84 16.92
CA ALA A 34 -12.81 10.70 16.72
C ALA A 34 -12.89 11.42 15.36
N VAL A 35 -13.27 10.72 14.29
CA VAL A 35 -13.43 11.32 12.95
C VAL A 35 -14.52 12.39 12.93
N ALA A 36 -15.65 12.14 13.60
CA ALA A 36 -16.75 13.11 13.67
C ALA A 36 -16.34 14.43 14.33
N SER A 37 -15.37 14.39 15.26
CA SER A 37 -14.86 15.58 15.95
C SER A 37 -13.87 16.41 15.13
N LEU A 38 -13.35 15.89 14.02
CA LEU A 38 -12.39 16.61 13.18
C LEU A 38 -13.06 17.75 12.39
N PRO A 39 -12.35 18.85 12.13
CA PRO A 39 -12.88 19.93 11.30
C PRO A 39 -13.33 19.43 9.93
N LEU A 40 -14.57 19.73 9.54
CA LEU A 40 -15.11 19.45 8.21
C LEU A 40 -14.83 20.62 7.27
N ASN A 41 -14.44 20.34 6.04
CA ASN A 41 -14.24 21.38 5.03
C ASN A 41 -15.61 21.92 4.56
N PRO A 42 -15.96 23.20 4.84
CA PRO A 42 -17.29 23.71 4.50
C PRO A 42 -17.46 24.02 3.00
N THR A 43 -16.35 24.16 2.27
CA THR A 43 -16.34 24.57 0.85
C THR A 43 -16.25 23.40 -0.12
N SER A 44 -15.87 22.22 0.37
CA SER A 44 -15.69 21.03 -0.46
C SER A 44 -17.03 20.32 -0.72
N LYS A 45 -17.27 19.93 -1.98
CA LYS A 45 -18.38 19.03 -2.31
C LYS A 45 -18.17 17.60 -1.79
N LEU A 46 -16.91 17.23 -1.53
CA LEU A 46 -16.53 15.97 -0.90
C LEU A 46 -16.50 16.16 0.62
N LYS A 47 -16.93 15.16 1.38
CA LYS A 47 -16.77 15.15 2.84
C LYS A 47 -15.29 15.01 3.20
N LEU A 48 -14.62 16.14 3.43
CA LEU A 48 -13.21 16.18 3.80
C LEU A 48 -13.06 16.59 5.28
N ARG A 49 -12.33 15.77 6.04
CA ARG A 49 -11.93 16.07 7.42
C ARG A 49 -10.48 16.52 7.47
N CYS A 50 -10.17 17.51 8.29
CA CYS A 50 -8.80 17.93 8.55
C CYS A 50 -8.19 16.99 9.60
N TYR A 51 -7.34 16.07 9.17
CA TYR A 51 -6.63 15.11 10.02
C TYR A 51 -5.14 15.42 9.98
N GLN A 52 -4.54 15.71 11.13
CA GLN A 52 -3.10 16.03 11.25
C GLN A 52 -2.61 17.10 10.25
N GLY A 53 -3.44 18.12 10.00
CA GLY A 53 -3.13 19.23 9.08
C GLY A 53 -3.36 18.93 7.60
N VAL A 54 -3.91 17.76 7.25
CA VAL A 54 -4.20 17.36 5.87
C VAL A 54 -5.70 17.15 5.68
N TRP A 55 -6.24 17.60 4.55
CA TRP A 55 -7.63 17.34 4.19
C TRP A 55 -7.77 15.97 3.52
N VAL A 56 -8.54 15.08 4.14
CA VAL A 56 -8.73 13.69 3.70
C VAL A 56 -10.22 13.37 3.62
N LEU A 57 -10.62 12.51 2.69
CA LEU A 57 -11.97 11.94 2.66
C LEU A 57 -12.33 11.33 4.03
N GLU A 58 -13.51 11.68 4.54
CA GLU A 58 -14.02 11.25 5.84
C GLU A 58 -13.90 9.73 6.01
N ASP A 59 -14.31 8.96 5.00
CA ASP A 59 -14.29 7.49 5.02
C ASP A 59 -12.87 6.88 5.07
N TRP A 60 -11.84 7.67 4.75
CA TRP A 60 -10.45 7.20 4.75
C TRP A 60 -9.75 7.46 6.08
N VAL A 61 -10.23 8.43 6.86
CA VAL A 61 -9.60 8.80 8.15
C VAL A 61 -9.50 7.61 9.11
N PRO A 62 -10.54 6.77 9.31
CA PRO A 62 -10.43 5.59 10.16
C PRO A 62 -9.31 4.64 9.72
N GLY A 63 -9.17 4.44 8.40
CA GLY A 63 -8.11 3.61 7.82
C GLY A 63 -6.71 4.18 8.07
N ILE A 64 -6.55 5.50 7.96
CA ILE A 64 -5.26 6.15 8.27
C ILE A 64 -4.91 5.98 9.75
N ILE A 65 -5.87 6.19 10.65
CA ILE A 65 -5.66 5.99 12.09
C ILE A 65 -5.28 4.52 12.38
N SER A 66 -5.99 3.56 11.78
CA SER A 66 -5.68 2.13 11.90
C SER A 66 -4.26 1.84 11.41
N MET A 67 -3.91 2.31 10.22
CA MET A 67 -2.58 2.13 9.61
C MET A 67 -1.47 2.68 10.49
N GLN A 68 -1.62 3.89 11.05
CA GLN A 68 -0.64 4.48 11.96
C GLN A 68 -0.41 3.64 13.23
N ARG A 69 -1.42 2.89 13.68
CA ARG A 69 -1.38 2.11 14.92
C ARG A 69 -0.88 0.68 14.73
N SER A 70 -1.23 0.04 13.63
CA SER A 70 -1.01 -1.40 13.43
C SER A 70 0.02 -1.74 12.35
N PHE A 71 0.31 -0.82 11.43
CA PHE A 71 1.20 -1.14 10.32
C PHE A 71 2.68 -1.15 10.74
N SER A 72 3.33 -2.28 10.50
CA SER A 72 4.78 -2.44 10.65
C SER A 72 5.41 -2.86 9.34
N THR A 73 6.55 -2.25 9.01
CA THR A 73 7.35 -2.58 7.83
C THR A 73 8.11 -3.88 8.04
N ARG A 74 8.44 -4.54 6.93
CA ARG A 74 9.35 -5.70 6.89
C ARG A 74 10.63 -5.31 6.13
N PRO A 75 11.76 -5.97 6.41
CA PRO A 75 12.99 -5.75 5.66
C PRO A 75 12.77 -5.86 4.14
N GLY A 76 13.14 -4.80 3.43
CA GLY A 76 13.06 -4.73 1.97
C GLY A 76 11.72 -4.24 1.42
N ASP A 77 10.73 -3.93 2.27
CA ASP A 77 9.47 -3.34 1.82
C ASP A 77 9.70 -2.08 1.00
N VAL A 78 8.86 -1.89 -0.02
CA VAL A 78 8.90 -0.72 -0.89
C VAL A 78 7.52 -0.09 -0.94
N VAL A 79 7.45 1.19 -0.59
CA VAL A 79 6.24 2.02 -0.67
C VAL A 79 6.37 2.99 -1.83
N LEU A 80 5.49 2.86 -2.80
CA LEU A 80 5.32 3.82 -3.89
C LEU A 80 4.42 4.95 -3.40
N ALA A 81 4.87 6.18 -3.50
CA ALA A 81 4.10 7.33 -3.05
C ALA A 81 3.88 8.31 -4.22
N SER A 82 2.68 8.88 -4.32
CA SER A 82 2.40 9.94 -5.28
C SER A 82 1.18 10.72 -4.87
N PHE A 83 1.08 11.99 -5.27
CA PHE A 83 -0.23 12.62 -5.33
C PHE A 83 -1.09 11.91 -6.41
N PRO A 84 -2.42 11.79 -6.23
CA PRO A 84 -3.26 11.17 -7.24
C PRO A 84 -3.07 11.81 -8.62
N LYS A 85 -3.10 10.97 -9.67
CA LYS A 85 -2.98 11.37 -11.09
C LYS A 85 -1.60 11.86 -11.54
N CYS A 86 -0.56 11.78 -10.70
CA CYS A 86 0.83 12.11 -11.06
C CYS A 86 1.63 10.95 -11.69
N GLY A 87 0.97 9.96 -12.31
CA GLY A 87 1.65 8.83 -12.97
C GLY A 87 1.79 7.55 -12.15
N THR A 88 1.00 7.38 -11.09
CA THR A 88 1.03 6.20 -10.20
C THR A 88 0.91 4.86 -10.95
N THR A 89 0.07 4.78 -11.98
CA THR A 89 -0.10 3.54 -12.77
C THR A 89 1.20 3.13 -13.45
N TRP A 90 1.93 4.09 -14.02
CA TRP A 90 3.20 3.82 -14.70
C TRP A 90 4.29 3.46 -13.69
N LEU A 91 4.37 4.17 -12.56
CA LEU A 91 5.29 3.85 -11.47
C LEU A 91 5.06 2.43 -10.93
N LYS A 92 3.79 2.04 -10.67
CA LYS A 92 3.44 0.68 -10.23
C LYS A 92 3.95 -0.39 -11.20
N ALA A 93 3.70 -0.21 -12.50
CA ALA A 93 4.12 -1.17 -13.53
C ALA A 93 5.65 -1.31 -13.57
N LEU A 94 6.38 -0.19 -13.59
CA LEU A 94 7.84 -0.19 -13.67
C LEU A 94 8.50 -0.83 -12.47
N ILE A 95 8.11 -0.43 -11.26
CA ILE A 95 8.74 -0.95 -10.04
C ILE A 95 8.38 -2.44 -9.86
N PHE A 96 7.14 -2.83 -10.14
CA PHE A 96 6.75 -4.24 -10.09
C PHE A 96 7.57 -5.09 -11.06
N ALA A 97 7.66 -4.71 -12.34
CA ALA A 97 8.44 -5.43 -13.34
C ALA A 97 9.93 -5.50 -12.96
N THR A 98 10.47 -4.42 -12.39
CA THR A 98 11.87 -4.35 -11.97
C THR A 98 12.17 -5.29 -10.80
N MET A 99 11.32 -5.29 -9.76
CA MET A 99 11.52 -6.13 -8.58
C MET A 99 11.23 -7.60 -8.84
N ALA A 100 10.24 -7.89 -9.68
CA ALA A 100 9.81 -9.26 -9.94
C ALA A 100 10.52 -9.92 -11.15
N ARG A 101 11.47 -9.22 -11.80
CA ARG A 101 12.14 -9.67 -13.05
C ARG A 101 12.77 -11.06 -12.98
N ALA A 102 13.24 -11.48 -11.81
CA ALA A 102 13.85 -12.79 -11.63
C ALA A 102 12.83 -13.93 -11.66
N ALA A 103 11.60 -13.68 -11.18
CA ALA A 103 10.50 -14.64 -11.24
C ALA A 103 9.66 -14.51 -12.51
N TYR A 104 9.53 -13.29 -13.03
CA TYR A 104 8.79 -12.99 -14.25
C TYR A 104 9.70 -12.22 -15.22
N PRO A 105 10.45 -12.91 -16.08
CA PRO A 105 11.22 -12.26 -17.15
C PRO A 105 10.31 -11.37 -18.02
N LEU A 106 10.81 -10.23 -18.50
CA LEU A 106 10.00 -9.22 -19.20
C LEU A 106 9.29 -9.75 -20.45
N ALA A 107 9.92 -10.68 -21.17
CA ALA A 107 9.36 -11.32 -22.36
C ALA A 107 8.39 -12.47 -22.04
N SER A 108 8.25 -12.85 -20.76
CA SER A 108 7.43 -13.99 -20.37
C SER A 108 5.94 -13.72 -20.65
N PRO A 109 5.23 -14.64 -21.34
CA PRO A 109 3.78 -14.52 -21.50
C PRO A 109 3.04 -14.63 -20.16
N ALA A 110 3.65 -15.23 -19.16
CA ALA A 110 3.10 -15.38 -17.81
C ALA A 110 3.31 -14.15 -16.92
N HIS A 111 3.96 -13.08 -17.41
CA HIS A 111 4.21 -11.88 -16.60
C HIS A 111 2.88 -11.24 -16.15
N PRO A 112 2.66 -10.98 -14.84
CA PRO A 112 1.37 -10.51 -14.32
C PRO A 112 0.82 -9.26 -15.03
N LEU A 113 1.67 -8.28 -15.35
CA LEU A 113 1.29 -7.07 -16.09
C LEU A 113 0.74 -7.30 -17.51
N ARG A 114 0.83 -8.51 -18.08
CA ARG A 114 0.19 -8.84 -19.36
C ARG A 114 -1.29 -9.19 -19.23
N ARG A 115 -1.74 -9.57 -18.03
CA ARG A 115 -3.14 -9.95 -17.75
C ARG A 115 -3.81 -9.13 -16.66
N LEU A 116 -3.03 -8.47 -15.80
CA LEU A 116 -3.50 -7.67 -14.66
C LEU A 116 -3.26 -6.19 -14.89
N ASN A 117 -4.14 -5.36 -14.33
CA ASN A 117 -3.88 -3.93 -14.22
C ASN A 117 -2.73 -3.69 -13.21
N PRO A 118 -1.84 -2.69 -13.40
CA PRO A 118 -0.80 -2.38 -12.40
C PRO A 118 -1.35 -2.12 -10.98
N HIS A 119 -2.60 -1.64 -10.86
CA HIS A 119 -3.29 -1.48 -9.58
C HIS A 119 -3.71 -2.81 -8.93
N ASP A 120 -3.86 -3.89 -9.72
CA ASP A 120 -4.05 -5.25 -9.22
C ASP A 120 -2.72 -5.89 -8.76
N CYS A 121 -1.59 -5.42 -9.29
CA CYS A 121 -0.26 -5.90 -8.88
C CYS A 121 0.23 -5.22 -7.60
N VAL A 122 0.04 -3.91 -7.48
CA VAL A 122 0.52 -3.10 -6.34
C VAL A 122 -0.67 -2.44 -5.64
N ILE A 123 -0.98 -2.92 -4.44
CA ILE A 123 -2.13 -2.47 -3.66
C ILE A 123 -1.97 -1.03 -3.16
N LEU A 124 -3.06 -0.27 -3.20
CA LEU A 124 -3.15 1.03 -2.51
C LEU A 124 -3.49 0.77 -1.03
N VAL A 125 -2.52 0.95 -0.13
CA VAL A 125 -2.69 0.65 1.30
C VAL A 125 -3.73 1.55 1.95
N ASP A 126 -3.83 2.81 1.53
CA ASP A 126 -4.81 3.76 2.07
C ASP A 126 -6.24 3.20 1.98
N ARG A 127 -6.59 2.66 0.80
CA ARG A 127 -7.90 2.05 0.56
C ARG A 127 -8.03 0.74 1.32
N LEU A 128 -6.96 -0.07 1.34
CA LEU A 128 -6.97 -1.37 2.00
C LEU A 128 -7.30 -1.25 3.50
N PHE A 129 -6.69 -0.28 4.18
CA PHE A 129 -6.98 0.02 5.58
C PHE A 129 -8.35 0.68 5.76
N ALA A 130 -8.74 1.61 4.88
CA ALA A 130 -10.05 2.27 4.97
C ALA A 130 -11.22 1.27 4.91
N VAL A 131 -11.09 0.22 4.09
CA VAL A 131 -12.11 -0.84 4.01
C VAL A 131 -11.91 -1.96 5.02
N GLY A 132 -10.83 -1.96 5.81
CA GLY A 132 -10.58 -2.99 6.83
C GLY A 132 -10.10 -4.34 6.27
N ARG A 133 -9.18 -4.31 5.31
CA ARG A 133 -8.57 -5.50 4.68
C ARG A 133 -7.06 -5.59 4.89
N GLU A 134 -6.53 -4.89 5.88
CA GLU A 134 -5.10 -4.81 6.17
C GLU A 134 -4.47 -6.18 6.48
N ALA A 135 -5.23 -7.13 7.04
CA ALA A 135 -4.75 -8.49 7.32
C ALA A 135 -4.29 -9.25 6.05
N VAL A 136 -4.69 -8.81 4.85
CA VAL A 136 -4.16 -9.37 3.58
C VAL A 136 -2.66 -9.13 3.45
N LEU A 137 -2.14 -8.03 4.00
CA LEU A 137 -0.71 -7.72 3.97
C LEU A 137 0.13 -8.74 4.74
N ASP A 138 -0.47 -9.46 5.70
CA ASP A 138 0.24 -10.47 6.47
C ASP A 138 0.54 -11.72 5.66
N LYS A 139 -0.36 -12.10 4.75
CA LYS A 139 -0.20 -13.23 3.82
C LYS A 139 0.78 -12.95 2.67
N LEU A 140 1.08 -11.69 2.38
CA LEU A 140 2.00 -11.36 1.28
C LEU A 140 3.43 -11.79 1.62
N PRO A 141 4.18 -12.36 0.65
CA PRO A 141 5.59 -12.63 0.83
C PRO A 141 6.39 -11.32 0.94
N SER A 142 7.56 -11.40 1.57
CA SER A 142 8.50 -10.28 1.63
C SER A 142 9.50 -10.34 0.48
N PRO A 143 9.93 -9.19 -0.08
CA PRO A 143 9.49 -7.83 0.27
C PRO A 143 8.10 -7.51 -0.28
N ARG A 144 7.33 -6.70 0.47
CA ARG A 144 6.02 -6.21 0.00
C ARG A 144 6.20 -4.96 -0.86
N LEU A 145 5.50 -4.92 -1.98
CA LEU A 145 5.40 -3.74 -2.84
C LEU A 145 4.01 -3.12 -2.68
N MET A 146 3.97 -1.89 -2.17
CA MET A 146 2.75 -1.20 -1.77
C MET A 146 2.70 0.20 -2.36
N CYS A 147 1.53 0.84 -2.35
CA CYS A 147 1.34 2.21 -2.82
C CYS A 147 0.51 3.03 -1.83
N THR A 148 0.81 4.32 -1.71
CA THR A 148 0.06 5.29 -0.91
C THR A 148 -0.07 6.64 -1.64
N HIS A 149 -1.17 7.34 -1.38
CA HIS A 149 -1.39 8.74 -1.74
C HIS A 149 -1.27 9.67 -0.54
N MET A 150 -0.97 9.14 0.63
CA MET A 150 -0.84 9.92 1.84
C MET A 150 0.46 10.71 1.88
N PRO A 151 0.44 11.96 2.38
CA PRO A 151 1.65 12.72 2.66
C PRO A 151 2.55 11.99 3.66
N LEU A 152 3.86 12.20 3.55
CA LEU A 152 4.85 11.58 4.44
C LEU A 152 4.56 11.85 5.93
N SER A 153 4.01 13.03 6.26
CA SER A 153 3.69 13.45 7.64
C SER A 153 2.61 12.60 8.32
N VAL A 154 1.74 11.92 7.55
CA VAL A 154 0.68 11.07 8.10
C VAL A 154 0.98 9.59 7.92
N LEU A 155 2.13 9.22 7.35
CA LEU A 155 2.53 7.82 7.24
C LEU A 155 3.06 7.28 8.59
N PRO A 156 2.89 5.97 8.86
CA PRO A 156 3.46 5.33 10.03
C PRO A 156 4.97 5.61 10.17
N PRO A 157 5.49 5.81 11.40
CA PRO A 157 6.94 5.97 11.63
C PRO A 157 7.79 4.86 11.04
N SER A 158 7.28 3.62 11.02
CA SER A 158 7.92 2.46 10.41
C SER A 158 8.20 2.67 8.91
N ILE A 159 7.32 3.39 8.20
CA ILE A 159 7.56 3.77 6.78
C ILE A 159 8.40 5.03 6.69
N SER A 160 8.04 6.09 7.41
CA SER A 160 8.62 7.43 7.20
C SER A 160 10.04 7.60 7.74
N ARG A 161 10.43 6.79 8.74
CA ARG A 161 11.73 6.88 9.42
C ARG A 161 12.41 5.51 9.60
N GLY A 162 11.77 4.42 9.18
CA GLY A 162 12.31 3.08 9.35
C GLY A 162 13.45 2.78 8.37
N PRO A 163 14.53 2.11 8.80
CA PRO A 163 15.65 1.75 7.93
C PRO A 163 15.30 0.63 6.93
N ASP A 164 14.25 -0.13 7.21
CA ASP A 164 13.88 -1.36 6.52
C ASP A 164 12.99 -1.16 5.29
N CYS A 165 12.46 0.06 5.11
CA CYS A 165 11.50 0.39 4.07
C CYS A 165 12.03 1.47 3.14
N LYS A 166 11.91 1.27 1.83
CA LYS A 166 12.24 2.28 0.82
C LYS A 166 10.98 2.99 0.35
N ILE A 167 11.08 4.30 0.15
CA ILE A 167 10.00 5.10 -0.44
C ILE A 167 10.44 5.55 -1.83
N VAL A 168 9.59 5.31 -2.83
CA VAL A 168 9.76 5.84 -4.18
C VAL A 168 8.62 6.81 -4.46
N TYR A 169 8.94 8.10 -4.56
CA TYR A 169 7.95 9.15 -4.79
C TYR A 169 7.98 9.64 -6.24
N ILE A 170 6.80 9.89 -6.84
CA ILE A 170 6.66 10.56 -8.14
C ILE A 170 5.77 11.80 -8.03
N CYS A 171 6.18 12.88 -8.68
CA CYS A 171 5.44 14.13 -8.82
C CYS A 171 5.32 14.55 -10.28
N ARG A 172 4.33 15.39 -10.58
CA ARG A 172 4.10 16.02 -11.89
C ARG A 172 3.53 17.42 -11.68
#